data_AF-A0A5Y0V0Q1-F1
#
_entry.id   AF-A0A5Y0V0Q1-F1
#
_cell.length_a   1.000
_cell.length_b   1.000
_cell.length_c   1.000
_cell.angle_alpha   90.00
_cell.angle_beta   90.00
_cell.angle_gamma   90.00
#
_symmetry.space_group_name_H-M   'P 1'
#
loop_
_entity.id
_entity.type
_entity.pdbx_description
1 polymer ?
#
loop_
_entity_poly.entity_id
_entity_poly.type
_entity_poly.pdbx_seq_one_letter_code
_entity_poly.pdbx_strand_id
1 'polypeptide(L)'
;MNISAAPEDYFRMAPEDWLRAETQGDIVALVHSHPGGQPYLSDVDRRLQVQSDLPWWLVCAGQVHKFRCVPHLTGRQFKHGVFDCYTLFRDAYHLAGIDMPDFHRDDDWWRHGDNLYL
;
A
#
# COMPACT_ATOMS: atom_id res chain seq x y z
N MET A 1 21.77 3.45 6.02
CA MET A 1 21.49 4.67 6.83
C MET A 1 20.62 5.60 5.98
N ASN A 2 19.78 6.47 6.56
CA ASN A 2 19.02 7.45 5.78
C ASN A 2 19.98 8.48 5.15
N ILE A 3 20.03 8.56 3.81
CA ILE A 3 20.90 9.48 3.05
C ILE A 3 20.16 10.71 2.50
N SER A 4 18.95 10.99 2.99
CA SER A 4 18.19 12.18 2.62
C SER A 4 18.94 13.47 3.03
N ALA A 5 18.82 14.52 2.21
CA ALA A 5 19.32 15.85 2.55
C ALA A 5 18.49 16.53 3.66
N ALA A 6 17.27 16.05 3.90
CA ALA A 6 16.40 16.44 5.00
C ALA A 6 15.90 15.16 5.70
N PRO A 7 16.74 14.54 6.55
CA PRO A 7 16.48 13.21 7.12
C PRO A 7 15.40 13.17 8.21
N GLU A 8 15.06 14.34 8.78
CA GLU A 8 13.96 14.49 9.74
C GLU A 8 12.58 14.47 9.05
N ASP A 9 12.53 14.87 7.77
CA ASP A 9 11.28 14.98 7.01
C ASP A 9 11.10 13.84 5.99
N TYR A 10 12.21 13.34 5.43
CA TYR A 10 12.19 12.34 4.35
C TYR A 10 13.24 11.26 4.57
N PHE A 11 13.00 10.10 3.96
CA PHE A 11 14.02 9.08 3.84
C PHE A 11 14.49 8.87 2.41
N ARG A 12 15.76 8.51 2.27
CA ARG A 12 16.33 8.01 1.02
C ARG A 12 17.27 6.86 1.34
N MET A 13 17.12 5.76 0.61
CA MET A 13 18.03 4.62 0.68
C MET A 13 19.18 4.83 -0.31
N ALA A 14 20.40 4.43 0.08
CA ALA A 14 21.52 4.35 -0.84
C ALA A 14 21.24 3.25 -1.89
N PRO A 15 21.44 3.49 -3.20
CA PRO A 15 21.23 2.47 -4.22
C PRO A 15 22.02 1.18 -3.95
N GLU A 16 23.21 1.30 -3.37
CA GLU A 16 24.07 0.18 -3.02
C GLU A 16 23.47 -0.71 -1.91
N ASP A 17 22.70 -0.11 -0.98
CA ASP A 17 22.00 -0.86 0.07
C ASP A 17 20.85 -1.70 -0.53
N TRP A 18 20.15 -1.16 -1.54
CA TRP A 18 19.11 -1.90 -2.28
C TRP A 18 19.71 -3.08 -3.05
N LEU A 19 20.74 -2.82 -3.86
CA LEU A 19 21.43 -3.86 -4.63
C LEU A 19 21.95 -4.97 -3.72
N ARG A 20 22.52 -4.61 -2.56
CA ARG A 20 23.00 -5.60 -1.58
C ARG A 20 21.86 -6.44 -1.00
N ALA A 21 20.66 -5.90 -0.84
CA ALA A 21 19.50 -6.68 -0.41
C ALA A 21 19.06 -7.66 -1.50
N GLU A 22 18.96 -7.22 -2.75
CA GLU A 22 18.62 -8.10 -3.89
C GLU A 22 19.61 -9.25 -4.08
N THR A 23 20.91 -9.02 -3.83
CA THR A 23 21.92 -10.10 -3.91
C THR A 23 21.76 -11.17 -2.82
N GLN A 24 21.03 -10.89 -1.75
CA GLN A 24 20.79 -11.83 -0.66
C GLN A 24 19.47 -12.60 -0.79
N GLY A 25 18.59 -12.19 -1.71
CA GLY A 25 17.30 -12.83 -1.96
C GLY A 25 16.24 -11.83 -2.40
N ASP A 26 15.00 -12.32 -2.49
CA ASP A 26 13.86 -11.51 -2.93
C ASP A 26 13.52 -10.44 -1.88
N ILE A 27 13.40 -9.19 -2.33
CA ILE A 27 12.87 -8.11 -1.50
C ILE A 27 11.36 -8.29 -1.41
N VAL A 28 10.86 -8.60 -0.22
CA VAL A 28 9.43 -8.87 0.01
C VAL A 28 8.65 -7.69 0.60
N ALA A 29 9.35 -6.67 1.13
CA ALA A 29 8.76 -5.45 1.65
C ALA A 29 9.81 -4.35 1.83
N LEU A 30 9.36 -3.09 1.83
CA LEU A 30 10.13 -1.95 2.33
C LEU A 30 9.63 -1.56 3.73
N VAL A 31 10.54 -1.25 4.65
CA VAL A 31 10.19 -0.84 6.01
C VAL A 31 10.77 0.55 6.31
N HIS A 32 9.94 1.46 6.80
CA HIS A 32 10.37 2.78 7.27
C HIS A 32 9.61 3.20 8.53
N SER A 33 9.95 4.36 9.10
CA SER A 33 9.34 4.87 10.33
C SER A 33 8.85 6.30 10.17
N HIS A 34 7.79 6.66 10.89
CA HIS A 34 7.33 8.05 11.10
C HIS A 34 7.49 8.43 12.58
N PRO A 35 8.67 8.91 13.01
CA PRO A 35 8.87 9.38 14.39
C PRO A 35 7.96 10.58 14.69
N GLY A 36 7.06 10.48 15.66
CA GLY A 36 6.10 11.54 16.00
C GLY A 36 5.08 11.87 14.90
N GLY A 37 5.04 11.08 13.83
CA GLY A 37 4.14 11.29 12.70
C GLY A 37 2.85 10.48 12.81
N GLN A 38 2.20 10.28 11.67
CA GLN A 38 0.92 9.58 11.56
C GLN A 38 1.09 8.12 11.14
N PRO A 39 0.19 7.21 11.55
CA PRO A 39 0.30 5.77 11.29
C PRO A 39 -0.17 5.36 9.88
N TYR A 40 -0.11 6.26 8.90
CA TYR A 40 -0.46 6.02 7.51
C TYR A 40 0.60 6.57 6.55
N LEU A 41 0.63 6.04 5.34
CA LEU A 41 1.59 6.43 4.30
C LEU A 41 1.35 7.86 3.81
N SER A 42 2.42 8.66 3.73
CA SER A 42 2.39 9.99 3.11
C SER A 42 2.19 9.91 1.59
N ASP A 43 1.96 11.05 0.93
CA ASP A 43 1.85 11.09 -0.53
C ASP A 43 3.14 10.63 -1.23
N VAL A 44 4.30 10.97 -0.67
CA VAL A 44 5.62 10.51 -1.14
C VAL A 44 5.75 9.01 -0.95
N ASP A 45 5.40 8.46 0.22
CA ASP A 45 5.43 7.02 0.46
C ASP A 45 4.53 6.27 -0.53
N ARG A 46 3.34 6.82 -0.81
CA ARG A 46 2.41 6.22 -1.78
C ARG A 46 3.01 6.13 -3.18
N ARG A 47 3.70 7.19 -3.64
CA ARG A 47 4.36 7.21 -4.95
C ARG A 47 5.48 6.17 -5.01
N LEU A 48 6.30 6.12 -3.98
CA LEU A 48 7.41 5.17 -3.91
C LEU A 48 6.93 3.73 -3.74
N GLN A 49 5.83 3.49 -3.01
CA GLN A 49 5.22 2.16 -2.92
C GLN A 49 4.82 1.65 -4.29
N VAL A 50 4.04 2.45 -5.05
CA VAL A 50 3.61 2.07 -6.40
C VAL A 50 4.80 1.87 -7.34
N GLN A 51 5.84 2.70 -7.22
CA GLN A 51 7.06 2.57 -8.03
C GLN A 51 7.84 1.28 -7.71
N SER A 52 7.92 0.91 -6.43
CA SER A 52 8.62 -0.30 -5.99
C SER A 52 7.83 -1.58 -6.24
N ASP A 53 6.50 -1.47 -6.36
CA ASP A 53 5.55 -2.59 -6.39
C ASP A 53 5.70 -3.57 -5.21
N LEU A 54 6.02 -3.03 -4.02
CA LEU A 54 6.22 -3.81 -2.81
C LEU A 54 5.19 -3.45 -1.72
N PRO A 55 4.89 -4.39 -0.81
CA PRO A 55 4.33 -4.05 0.49
C PRO A 55 5.23 -3.07 1.23
N TRP A 56 4.63 -2.09 1.91
CA TRP A 56 5.35 -1.13 2.75
C TRP A 56 4.90 -1.26 4.19
N TRP A 57 5.85 -1.39 5.10
CA TRP A 57 5.59 -1.49 6.54
C TRP A 57 6.07 -0.22 7.22
N LEU A 58 5.16 0.41 7.96
CA LEU A 58 5.41 1.65 8.67
C LEU A 58 5.52 1.37 10.16
N VAL A 59 6.64 1.76 10.76
CA VAL A 59 6.81 1.81 12.21
C VAL A 59 6.38 3.18 12.72
N CYS A 60 5.31 3.25 13.50
CA CYS A 60 4.80 4.49 14.08
C CYS A 60 4.28 4.23 15.50
N ALA A 61 4.59 5.13 16.44
CA ALA A 61 4.14 5.02 17.84
C ALA A 61 4.36 3.64 18.50
N GLY A 62 5.46 2.96 18.17
CA GLY A 62 5.79 1.63 18.70
C GLY A 62 5.01 0.46 18.07
N GLN A 63 4.23 0.71 17.02
CA GLN A 63 3.45 -0.28 16.28
C GLN A 63 3.94 -0.43 14.83
N VAL A 64 3.72 -1.60 14.25
CA VAL A 64 4.02 -1.89 12.84
C VAL A 64 2.71 -1.96 12.06
N HIS A 65 2.54 -1.04 11.12
CA HIS A 65 1.39 -0.97 10.22
C HIS A 65 1.81 -1.53 8.85
N LYS A 66 1.08 -2.50 8.33
CA LYS A 66 1.44 -3.18 7.08
C LYS A 66 0.48 -2.76 5.97
N PHE A 67 1.04 -2.18 4.91
CA PHE A 67 0.28 -1.76 3.74
C PHE A 67 0.63 -2.66 2.57
N ARG A 68 -0.38 -3.31 1.98
CA ARG A 68 -0.19 -3.99 0.68
C ARG A 68 0.08 -2.95 -0.40
N CYS A 69 0.72 -3.36 -1.49
CA CYS A 69 0.84 -2.51 -2.66
C CYS A 69 -0.55 -2.28 -3.25
N VAL A 70 -0.97 -1.02 -3.33
CA VAL A 70 -2.26 -0.62 -3.90
C VAL A 70 -1.97 0.28 -5.11
N PRO A 71 -2.34 -0.12 -6.34
CA PRO A 71 -2.20 0.74 -7.51
C PRO A 71 -2.98 2.05 -7.32
N HIS A 72 -2.73 3.07 -8.15
CA HIS A 72 -3.56 4.27 -8.12
C HIS A 72 -5.06 3.92 -8.27
N LEU A 73 -5.90 4.52 -7.43
CA LEU A 73 -7.35 4.25 -7.40
C LEU A 73 -8.00 4.61 -8.75
N THR A 74 -7.49 5.64 -9.41
CA THR A 74 -7.95 6.12 -10.72
C THR A 74 -7.18 5.48 -11.86
N GLY A 75 -7.83 5.33 -13.02
CA GLY A 75 -7.18 4.84 -14.25
C GLY A 75 -7.12 3.32 -14.41
N ARG A 76 -7.69 2.58 -13.45
CA ARG A 76 -7.82 1.12 -13.53
C ARG A 76 -8.91 0.75 -14.55
N GLN A 77 -8.62 -0.23 -15.39
CA GLN A 77 -9.67 -0.85 -16.21
C GLN A 77 -10.55 -1.74 -15.34
N PHE A 78 -11.86 -1.63 -15.49
CA PHE A 78 -12.80 -2.48 -14.76
C PHE A 78 -12.59 -3.94 -15.14
N LYS A 79 -12.44 -4.78 -14.12
CA LYS A 79 -12.39 -6.25 -14.25
C LYS A 79 -13.05 -6.85 -13.01
N HIS A 80 -14.16 -7.54 -13.19
CA HIS A 80 -14.91 -8.14 -12.08
C HIS A 80 -14.00 -9.03 -11.21
N GLY A 81 -14.13 -8.94 -9.89
CA GLY A 81 -13.29 -9.66 -8.93
C GLY A 81 -11.87 -9.11 -8.75
N VAL A 82 -11.38 -8.26 -9.66
CA VAL A 82 -9.99 -7.75 -9.66
C VAL A 82 -9.95 -6.24 -9.42
N PHE A 83 -10.53 -5.46 -10.33
CA PHE A 83 -10.66 -4.00 -10.23
C PHE A 83 -12.12 -3.60 -10.41
N ASP A 84 -12.99 -4.21 -9.61
CA ASP A 84 -14.39 -3.85 -9.51
C ASP A 84 -14.61 -2.74 -8.48
N CYS A 85 -15.86 -2.31 -8.35
CA CYS A 85 -16.27 -1.26 -7.43
C CYS A 85 -16.01 -1.63 -5.95
N TYR A 86 -16.12 -2.90 -5.57
CA TYR A 86 -15.82 -3.36 -4.21
C TYR A 86 -14.31 -3.36 -3.94
N THR A 87 -13.49 -3.82 -4.89
CA THR A 87 -12.03 -3.72 -4.76
C THR A 87 -11.58 -2.26 -4.68
N LEU A 88 -12.16 -1.36 -5.49
CA LEU A 88 -11.86 0.07 -5.40
C LEU A 88 -12.18 0.63 -4.01
N PHE A 89 -13.35 0.28 -3.46
CA PHE A 89 -13.77 0.65 -2.12
C PHE A 89 -12.81 0.11 -1.06
N ARG A 90 -12.53 -1.21 -1.06
CA ARG A 90 -11.58 -1.84 -0.13
C ARG A 90 -10.19 -1.21 -0.21
N ASP A 91 -9.71 -0.91 -1.41
CA ASP A 91 -8.42 -0.25 -1.61
C ASP A 91 -8.38 1.14 -0.99
N ALA A 92 -9.44 1.94 -1.16
CA ALA A 92 -9.53 3.27 -0.54
C ALA A 92 -9.52 3.18 1.00
N TYR A 93 -10.27 2.23 1.59
CA TYR A 93 -10.28 2.03 3.04
C TYR A 93 -8.96 1.50 3.57
N HIS A 94 -8.31 0.57 2.86
CA HIS A 94 -6.98 0.08 3.22
C HIS A 94 -5.96 1.22 3.27
N LEU A 95 -6.01 2.15 2.31
CA LEU A 95 -5.16 3.35 2.31
C LEU A 95 -5.47 4.30 3.47
N ALA A 96 -6.69 4.28 4.00
CA ALA A 96 -7.08 4.99 5.21
C ALA A 96 -6.77 4.22 6.51
N GLY A 97 -6.10 3.05 6.42
CA GLY A 97 -5.75 2.21 7.57
C GLY A 97 -6.86 1.28 8.06
N ILE A 98 -7.90 1.06 7.25
CA ILE A 98 -9.03 0.17 7.55
C ILE A 98 -9.01 -1.01 6.59
N ASP A 99 -8.76 -2.21 7.13
CA ASP A 99 -8.78 -3.43 6.34
C ASP A 99 -10.21 -3.99 6.22
N MET A 100 -10.72 -4.01 4.99
CA MET A 100 -12.00 -4.65 4.65
C MET A 100 -11.76 -6.06 4.11
N PRO A 101 -12.68 -7.02 4.34
CA PRO A 101 -12.52 -8.38 3.86
C PRO A 101 -12.49 -8.46 2.32
N ASP A 102 -11.83 -9.48 1.80
CA ASP A 102 -12.03 -9.92 0.41
C ASP A 102 -12.88 -11.20 0.43
N PHE A 103 -13.84 -11.28 -0.48
CA PHE A 103 -14.74 -12.42 -0.59
C PHE A 103 -15.15 -12.63 -2.04
N HIS A 104 -15.57 -13.85 -2.37
CA HIS A 104 -16.06 -14.16 -3.70
C HIS A 104 -17.35 -13.41 -4.01
N ARG A 105 -17.44 -12.85 -5.23
CA ARG A 105 -18.58 -12.08 -5.70
C ARG A 105 -19.06 -12.71 -6.99
N ASP A 106 -20.28 -13.24 -7.00
CA ASP A 106 -20.89 -13.82 -8.21
C ASP A 106 -20.94 -12.79 -9.33
N ASP A 107 -20.79 -13.20 -10.59
CA ASP A 107 -20.98 -12.28 -11.71
C ASP A 107 -22.41 -11.73 -11.73
N ASP A 108 -22.56 -10.46 -12.15
CA ASP A 108 -23.85 -9.77 -12.25
C ASP A 108 -24.67 -9.67 -10.95
N TRP A 109 -24.07 -9.86 -9.76
CA TRP A 109 -24.76 -9.71 -8.45
C TRP A 109 -25.57 -8.40 -8.33
N TRP A 110 -25.06 -7.31 -8.90
CA TRP A 110 -25.71 -5.99 -8.89
C TRP A 110 -27.02 -5.95 -9.70
N ARG A 111 -27.25 -6.91 -10.60
CA ARG A 111 -28.50 -7.08 -11.36
C ARG A 111 -29.55 -7.85 -10.57
N HIS A 112 -29.14 -8.61 -9.57
CA HIS A 112 -30.01 -9.42 -8.73
C HIS A 112 -30.58 -8.66 -7.53
N GLY A 113 -30.22 -7.37 -7.37
CA GLY A 113 -30.67 -6.52 -6.27
C GLY A 113 -29.82 -6.64 -5.00
N ASP A 114 -28.70 -7.35 -5.07
CA ASP A 114 -27.75 -7.47 -3.96
C ASP A 114 -26.99 -6.15 -3.75
N ASN A 115 -26.53 -5.90 -2.52
CA ASN A 115 -25.71 -4.75 -2.15
C ASN A 115 -24.51 -5.19 -1.31
N LEU A 116 -23.32 -5.15 -1.90
CA LEU A 116 -22.06 -5.53 -1.23
C LEU A 116 -21.43 -4.41 -0.38
N TYR A 117 -22.09 -3.24 -0.28
CA TYR A 117 -21.55 -2.05 0.37
C TYR A 117 -22.24 -1.72 1.71
N LEU A 118 -23.15 -2.57 2.20
CA LEU A 118 -23.87 -2.42 3.46
C LEU A 118 -23.62 -3.58 4.42
#